data_AF-A0A8C6DS27-F1
#
_entry.id   AF-A0A8C6DS27-F1
#
_cell.length_a   1.000
_cell.length_b   1.000
_cell.length_c   1.000
_cell.angle_alpha   90.00
_cell.angle_beta   90.00
_cell.angle_gamma   90.00
#
_symmetry.space_group_name_H-M   'P 1'
#
loop_
_entity.id
_entity.type
_entity.pdbx_description
1 polymer ?
#
loop_
_entity_poly.entity_id
_entity_poly.type
_entity_poly.pdbx_seq_one_letter_code
_entity_poly.pdbx_strand_id
1 'polypeptide(L)'
;VWEWNLLLSEHNGICPVWTVRGVEQGSLTVRCRYNPGWERYVKWWGRGADWSSARFVVKTTGSEKEVKKGRVSIKDNWKDRSFTVTMEKLRLDDSDTYWCGIERAGPDLADQVEVTIFPGKSSSCHSMLTTFLRGLSPSWESNTVLQVQLTSCPCVPHRPLLGSVHFLLLVFLKVPLLLGMLGAVLWVNRPLRNENDLTASPCHHKSPPH
;
A
#
# COMPACT_ATOMS: atom_id res chain seq x y z
N VAL A 1 5.97 -15.35 18.01
CA VAL A 1 5.62 -15.51 16.58
C VAL A 1 4.16 -15.11 16.46
N TRP A 2 3.84 -14.02 15.77
CA TRP A 2 2.45 -13.57 15.60
C TRP A 2 1.90 -14.21 14.32
N GLU A 3 0.87 -15.04 14.41
CA GLU A 3 0.20 -15.69 13.27
C GLU A 3 -1.12 -14.98 12.96
N TRP A 4 -1.28 -14.47 11.72
CA TRP A 4 -2.52 -13.83 11.23
C TRP A 4 -3.11 -14.66 10.08
N ASN A 5 -4.44 -14.82 9.99
CA ASN A 5 -5.13 -15.86 9.20
C ASN A 5 -6.16 -15.34 8.15
N LEU A 6 -5.77 -15.03 6.90
CA LEU A 6 -6.67 -14.37 5.91
C LEU A 6 -7.73 -15.33 5.38
N LEU A 7 -8.90 -14.85 4.98
CA LEU A 7 -9.89 -15.67 4.27
C LEU A 7 -10.17 -15.05 2.90
N LEU A 8 -9.62 -15.66 1.85
CA LEU A 8 -9.90 -15.33 0.45
C LEU A 8 -11.33 -15.74 0.12
N SER A 9 -12.19 -14.75 -0.05
CA SER A 9 -13.62 -14.92 -0.30
C SER A 9 -14.12 -13.88 -1.32
N GLU A 10 -15.14 -14.25 -2.10
CA GLU A 10 -15.84 -13.34 -3.02
C GLU A 10 -16.77 -12.43 -2.21
N HIS A 11 -16.24 -11.31 -1.71
CA HIS A 11 -17.05 -10.32 -1.00
C HIS A 11 -17.50 -9.17 -1.89
N ASN A 12 -18.82 -8.95 -1.92
CA ASN A 12 -19.46 -7.80 -2.53
C ASN A 12 -19.37 -6.60 -1.55
N GLY A 13 -18.25 -5.87 -1.60
CA GLY A 13 -18.08 -4.58 -0.92
C GLY A 13 -17.26 -4.62 0.38
N ILE A 14 -16.10 -3.94 0.32
CA ILE A 14 -15.16 -3.58 1.41
C ILE A 14 -14.63 -4.77 2.22
N CYS A 15 -13.54 -5.37 1.73
CA CYS A 15 -12.71 -6.29 2.53
C CYS A 15 -11.93 -5.49 3.59
N PRO A 16 -11.81 -5.98 4.84
CA PRO A 16 -10.89 -5.39 5.80
C PRO A 16 -9.47 -5.47 5.27
N VAL A 17 -8.74 -4.35 5.26
CA VAL A 17 -7.31 -4.33 4.93
C VAL A 17 -6.53 -4.92 6.09
N TRP A 18 -5.62 -5.83 5.78
CA TRP A 18 -4.88 -6.58 6.78
C TRP A 18 -3.49 -6.01 6.98
N THR A 19 -3.16 -5.57 8.19
CA THR A 19 -1.85 -4.99 8.47
C THR A 19 -0.95 -6.00 9.19
N VAL A 20 0.22 -6.27 8.63
CA VAL A 20 1.29 -7.07 9.26
C VAL A 20 2.51 -6.21 9.52
N ARG A 21 3.15 -6.45 10.67
CA ARG A 21 4.27 -5.64 11.14
C ARG A 21 5.52 -6.49 11.25
N GLY A 22 6.62 -5.98 10.73
CA GLY A 22 7.94 -6.58 10.82
C GLY A 22 8.96 -5.63 11.42
N VAL A 23 10.10 -6.16 11.81
CA VAL A 23 11.27 -5.37 12.24
C VAL A 23 12.39 -5.61 11.25
N GLU A 24 13.13 -4.57 10.90
CA GLU A 24 14.28 -4.62 9.99
C GLU A 24 15.28 -5.71 10.43
N GLN A 25 15.89 -6.39 9.45
CA GLN A 25 16.70 -7.60 9.57
C GLN A 25 15.97 -8.85 10.11
N GLY A 26 14.75 -8.70 10.61
CA GLY A 26 13.90 -9.81 11.04
C GLY A 26 13.23 -10.55 9.89
N SER A 27 12.19 -11.31 10.25
CA SER A 27 11.29 -11.97 9.31
C SER A 27 9.84 -11.72 9.69
N LEU A 28 8.94 -11.82 8.70
CA LEU A 28 7.51 -11.86 8.92
C LEU A 28 6.90 -12.98 8.10
N THR A 29 5.74 -13.44 8.55
CA THR A 29 4.99 -14.52 7.92
C THR A 29 3.55 -14.08 7.76
N VAL A 30 3.02 -14.25 6.56
CA VAL A 30 1.63 -13.97 6.20
C VAL A 30 0.97 -15.28 5.82
N ARG A 31 -0.15 -15.62 6.46
CA ARG A 31 -0.92 -16.82 6.14
C ARG A 31 -2.22 -16.43 5.47
N CYS A 32 -2.37 -16.87 4.23
CA CYS A 32 -3.52 -16.59 3.39
C CYS A 32 -4.40 -17.85 3.30
N ARG A 33 -5.55 -17.90 4.00
CA ARG A 33 -6.51 -19.01 3.86
C ARG A 33 -7.46 -18.77 2.70
N TYR A 34 -8.04 -19.85 2.19
CA TYR A 34 -8.95 -19.83 1.06
C TYR A 34 -10.08 -20.86 1.23
N ASN A 35 -11.16 -20.66 0.49
CA ASN A 35 -12.30 -21.59 0.49
C ASN A 35 -11.94 -22.93 -0.19
N PRO A 36 -12.63 -24.03 0.14
CA PRO A 36 -12.45 -25.31 -0.56
C PRO A 36 -12.62 -25.17 -2.08
N GLY A 37 -11.87 -25.96 -2.84
CA GLY A 37 -11.89 -25.95 -4.31
C GLY A 37 -10.73 -25.18 -4.95
N TRP A 38 -9.96 -24.41 -4.16
CA TRP A 38 -8.80 -23.66 -4.63
C TRP A 38 -7.46 -24.35 -4.40
N GLU A 39 -7.42 -25.57 -3.85
CA GLU A 39 -6.20 -26.25 -3.40
C GLU A 39 -5.14 -26.33 -4.52
N ARG A 40 -5.52 -26.86 -5.69
CA ARG A 40 -4.58 -27.08 -6.81
C ARG A 40 -4.27 -25.84 -7.66
N TYR A 41 -4.87 -24.70 -7.35
CA TYR A 41 -4.64 -23.47 -8.09
C TYR A 41 -3.31 -22.82 -7.70
N VAL A 42 -2.69 -22.09 -8.64
CA VAL A 42 -1.47 -21.34 -8.36
C VAL A 42 -1.78 -20.25 -7.33
N LYS A 43 -0.98 -20.21 -6.27
CA LYS A 43 -1.02 -19.16 -5.23
C LYS A 43 0.10 -18.19 -5.49
N TRP A 44 -0.10 -16.92 -5.17
CA TRP A 44 0.91 -15.91 -5.43
C TRP A 44 0.94 -14.81 -4.37
N TRP A 45 2.10 -14.19 -4.26
CA TRP A 45 2.34 -13.00 -3.46
C TRP A 45 2.78 -11.87 -4.38
N GLY A 46 2.02 -10.77 -4.40
CA GLY A 46 2.28 -9.61 -5.25
C GLY A 46 2.49 -8.34 -4.45
N ARG A 47 3.13 -7.34 -5.06
CA ARG A 47 3.46 -6.05 -4.44
C ARG A 47 3.02 -4.89 -5.32
N GLY A 48 2.41 -3.87 -4.74
CA GLY A 48 1.96 -2.65 -5.42
C GLY A 48 0.64 -2.14 -4.86
N ALA A 49 0.47 -0.82 -4.87
CA ALA A 49 -0.74 -0.16 -4.35
C ALA A 49 -1.99 -0.49 -5.18
N ASP A 50 -1.87 -0.47 -6.51
CA ASP A 50 -2.97 -0.75 -7.42
C ASP A 50 -2.99 -2.23 -7.83
N TRP A 51 -4.15 -2.87 -7.66
CA TRP A 51 -4.37 -4.26 -8.07
C TRP A 51 -3.95 -4.54 -9.51
N SER A 52 -4.32 -3.67 -10.45
CA SER A 52 -4.07 -3.84 -11.89
C SER A 52 -2.59 -3.75 -12.27
N SER A 53 -1.72 -3.25 -11.39
CA SER A 53 -0.29 -3.08 -11.63
C SER A 53 0.59 -3.86 -10.65
N ALA A 54 -0.02 -4.65 -9.74
CA ALA A 54 0.69 -5.41 -8.74
C ALA A 54 1.66 -6.39 -9.42
N ARG A 55 2.95 -6.28 -9.09
CA ARG A 55 3.98 -7.17 -9.64
C ARG A 55 4.02 -8.47 -8.84
N PHE A 56 4.04 -9.61 -9.52
CA PHE A 56 4.24 -10.89 -8.85
C PHE A 56 5.64 -10.98 -8.25
N VAL A 57 5.71 -11.13 -6.93
CA VAL A 57 6.96 -11.35 -6.19
C VAL A 57 7.33 -12.83 -6.26
N VAL A 58 6.42 -13.72 -5.88
CA VAL A 58 6.62 -15.18 -5.94
C VAL A 58 5.29 -15.89 -6.19
N LYS A 59 5.33 -17.06 -6.86
CA LYS A 59 4.17 -17.92 -7.11
C LYS A 59 4.50 -19.37 -6.75
N THR A 60 3.48 -20.14 -6.35
CA THR A 60 3.57 -21.60 -6.31
C THR A 60 3.48 -22.17 -7.73
N THR A 61 3.67 -23.48 -7.86
CA THR A 61 3.51 -24.22 -9.13
C THR A 61 2.17 -24.95 -9.23
N GLY A 62 1.17 -24.58 -8.40
CA GLY A 62 -0.05 -25.37 -8.22
C GLY A 62 0.16 -26.67 -7.42
N SER A 63 1.22 -26.71 -6.60
CA SER A 63 1.57 -27.81 -5.71
C SER A 63 1.95 -27.30 -4.31
N GLU A 64 2.02 -28.18 -3.31
CA GLU A 64 2.45 -27.86 -1.93
C GLU A 64 3.97 -27.71 -1.78
N LYS A 65 4.74 -27.83 -2.88
CA LYS A 65 6.18 -27.59 -2.87
C LYS A 65 6.46 -26.11 -2.60
N GLU A 66 7.33 -25.84 -1.64
CA GLU A 66 7.78 -24.47 -1.36
C GLU A 66 8.54 -23.91 -2.58
N VAL A 67 8.22 -22.66 -2.92
CA VAL A 67 8.92 -21.88 -3.94
C VAL A 67 9.54 -20.66 -3.27
N LYS A 68 10.83 -20.42 -3.47
CA LYS A 68 11.57 -19.28 -2.91
C LYS A 68 12.18 -18.43 -4.03
N LYS A 69 11.96 -17.12 -3.96
CA LYS A 69 12.60 -16.13 -4.84
C LYS A 69 13.26 -15.05 -3.99
N GLY A 70 14.59 -15.04 -3.99
CA GLY A 70 15.37 -14.13 -3.16
C GLY A 70 15.06 -14.31 -1.67
N ARG A 71 14.51 -13.27 -1.04
CA ARG A 71 14.18 -13.23 0.39
C ARG A 71 12.75 -13.67 0.73
N VAL A 72 11.96 -14.04 -0.28
CA VAL A 72 10.54 -14.37 -0.11
C VAL A 72 10.29 -15.82 -0.49
N SER A 73 9.67 -16.60 0.39
CA SER A 73 9.16 -17.94 0.08
C SER A 73 7.64 -18.01 0.18
N ILE A 74 7.05 -18.91 -0.59
CA ILE A 74 5.62 -19.22 -0.58
C ILE A 74 5.43 -20.74 -0.57
N LYS A 75 4.53 -21.21 0.28
CA LYS A 75 4.19 -22.63 0.39
C LYS A 75 2.69 -22.79 0.61
N ASP A 76 2.06 -23.61 -0.21
CA ASP A 76 0.65 -23.98 -0.03
C ASP A 76 0.51 -25.16 0.94
N ASN A 77 -0.61 -25.20 1.67
CA ASN A 77 -1.03 -26.31 2.51
C ASN A 77 -2.51 -26.57 2.24
N TRP A 78 -2.79 -27.66 1.53
CA TRP A 78 -4.13 -28.03 1.08
C TRP A 78 -5.01 -28.52 2.22
N LYS A 79 -4.42 -29.18 3.23
CA LYS A 79 -5.16 -29.66 4.41
C LYS A 79 -5.74 -28.49 5.20
N ASP A 80 -4.94 -27.47 5.41
CA ASP A 80 -5.32 -26.27 6.16
C ASP A 80 -6.03 -25.23 5.29
N ARG A 81 -6.10 -25.47 3.97
CA ARG A 81 -6.59 -24.54 2.94
C ARG A 81 -6.00 -23.15 3.13
N SER A 82 -4.67 -23.11 3.25
CA SER A 82 -3.96 -21.86 3.42
C SER A 82 -2.56 -21.95 2.85
N PHE A 83 -2.13 -20.89 2.17
CA PHE A 83 -0.74 -20.74 1.79
C PHE A 83 -0.05 -19.72 2.67
N THR A 84 1.23 -19.94 2.91
CA THR A 84 2.06 -19.13 3.79
C THR A 84 3.14 -18.46 2.97
N VAL A 85 3.29 -17.15 3.15
CA VAL A 85 4.37 -16.34 2.60
C VAL A 85 5.30 -15.95 3.73
N THR A 86 6.60 -16.20 3.56
CA THR A 86 7.63 -15.77 4.52
C THR A 86 8.57 -14.78 3.85
N MET A 87 8.74 -13.62 4.47
CA MET A 87 9.69 -12.59 4.04
C MET A 87 10.82 -12.52 5.06
N GLU A 88 12.06 -12.75 4.62
CA GLU A 88 13.25 -12.80 5.46
C GLU A 88 14.15 -11.56 5.25
N LYS A 89 15.02 -11.30 6.23
CA LYS A 89 16.01 -10.20 6.19
C LYS A 89 15.34 -8.89 5.76
N LEU A 90 14.26 -8.56 6.47
CA LEU A 90 13.38 -7.45 6.15
C LEU A 90 14.16 -6.14 6.06
N ARG A 91 13.75 -5.27 5.15
CA ARG A 91 14.30 -3.93 4.97
C ARG A 91 13.20 -2.89 5.14
N LEU A 92 13.56 -1.66 5.48
CA LEU A 92 12.58 -0.57 5.62
C LEU A 92 11.78 -0.36 4.32
N ASP A 93 12.42 -0.52 3.16
CA ASP A 93 11.81 -0.42 1.83
C ASP A 93 10.94 -1.64 1.44
N ASP A 94 10.83 -2.65 2.31
CA ASP A 94 9.83 -3.71 2.15
C ASP A 94 8.43 -3.25 2.59
N SER A 95 8.31 -2.10 3.27
CA SER A 95 7.00 -1.53 3.64
C SER A 95 6.23 -1.11 2.39
N ASP A 96 5.07 -1.72 2.16
CA ASP A 96 4.24 -1.49 0.97
C ASP A 96 2.88 -2.18 1.11
N THR A 97 2.03 -1.98 0.10
CA THR A 97 0.86 -2.81 -0.15
C THR A 97 1.26 -4.08 -0.90
N TYR A 98 0.78 -5.21 -0.38
CA TYR A 98 0.93 -6.53 -0.96
C TYR A 98 -0.42 -7.20 -1.15
N TRP A 99 -0.41 -8.33 -1.86
CA TRP A 99 -1.60 -9.09 -2.19
C TRP A 99 -1.32 -10.58 -2.05
N CYS A 100 -2.16 -11.27 -1.28
CA CYS A 100 -2.33 -12.72 -1.38
C CYS A 100 -3.27 -12.97 -2.56
N GLY A 101 -2.89 -13.80 -3.53
CA GLY A 101 -3.80 -14.11 -4.63
C GLY A 101 -3.78 -15.56 -5.11
N ILE A 102 -4.84 -15.91 -5.83
CA ILE A 102 -5.08 -17.21 -6.45
C ILE A 102 -5.35 -16.98 -7.92
N GLU A 103 -4.51 -17.57 -8.76
CA GLU A 103 -4.63 -17.48 -10.21
C GLU A 103 -5.82 -18.30 -10.69
N ARG A 104 -6.71 -17.73 -11.51
CA ARG A 104 -7.84 -18.47 -12.11
C ARG A 104 -8.13 -18.01 -13.54
N ALA A 105 -9.00 -18.74 -14.24
CA ALA A 105 -9.54 -18.26 -15.49
C ALA A 105 -10.42 -17.02 -15.23
N GLY A 106 -10.01 -15.87 -15.77
CA GLY A 106 -10.65 -14.57 -15.49
C GLY A 106 -9.87 -13.76 -14.44
N PRO A 107 -10.52 -12.80 -13.75
CA PRO A 107 -9.87 -12.01 -12.71
C PRO A 107 -9.49 -12.88 -11.51
N ASP A 108 -8.24 -12.83 -11.07
CA ASP A 108 -7.75 -13.53 -9.88
C ASP A 108 -8.54 -13.17 -8.62
N LEU A 109 -8.60 -14.11 -7.68
CA LEU A 109 -9.04 -13.82 -6.32
C LEU A 109 -7.85 -13.29 -5.54
N ALA A 110 -8.02 -12.16 -4.85
CA ALA A 110 -6.97 -11.63 -4.00
C ALA A 110 -7.48 -10.75 -2.87
N ASP A 111 -6.68 -10.71 -1.82
CA ASP A 111 -6.88 -9.88 -0.65
C ASP A 111 -5.64 -9.03 -0.39
N GLN A 112 -5.89 -7.77 -0.02
CA GLN A 112 -4.85 -6.80 0.26
C GLN A 112 -4.23 -7.02 1.64
N VAL A 113 -2.90 -6.88 1.70
CA VAL A 113 -2.11 -6.93 2.92
C VAL A 113 -1.19 -5.70 2.97
N GLU A 114 -1.35 -4.87 3.99
CA GLU A 114 -0.42 -3.78 4.29
C GLU A 114 0.76 -4.31 5.11
N VAL A 115 1.98 -4.13 4.63
CA VAL A 115 3.20 -4.52 5.33
C VAL A 115 3.90 -3.27 5.84
N THR A 116 4.13 -3.20 7.15
CA THR A 116 4.88 -2.10 7.78
C THR A 116 6.13 -2.63 8.47
N ILE A 117 7.30 -2.12 8.09
CA ILE A 117 8.59 -2.51 8.67
C ILE A 117 9.12 -1.39 9.57
N PHE A 118 9.40 -1.73 10.82
CA PHE A 118 9.99 -0.82 11.80
C PHE A 118 11.51 -0.99 11.86
N PRO A 119 12.26 0.08 12.18
CA PRO A 119 13.70 -0.03 12.39
C PRO A 119 14.01 -0.99 13.55
N GLY A 120 15.09 -1.74 13.41
CA GLY A 120 15.61 -2.58 14.48
C GLY A 120 16.12 -1.72 15.65
N LYS A 121 16.09 -2.26 16.87
CA LYS A 121 16.81 -1.65 17.99
C LYS A 121 18.30 -1.68 17.65
N SER A 122 18.87 -0.53 17.32
CA SER A 122 20.31 -0.39 17.13
C SER A 122 21.02 -0.68 18.46
N SER A 123 21.61 -1.86 18.62
CA SER A 123 22.56 -2.11 19.72
C SER A 123 23.89 -1.35 19.52
N SER A 124 24.05 -0.65 18.39
CA SER A 124 25.23 0.17 18.08
C SER A 124 25.11 1.59 18.60
N CYS A 125 24.97 1.73 19.93
CA CYS A 125 25.39 2.93 20.67
C CYS A 125 25.68 2.57 22.13
N HIS A 126 26.40 1.47 22.36
CA HIS A 126 27.04 1.21 23.65
C HIS A 126 28.56 1.02 23.54
N SER A 127 29.10 0.89 22.32
CA SER A 127 30.53 0.63 22.12
C SER A 127 31.40 1.89 22.09
N MET A 128 30.84 3.07 21.79
CA MET A 128 31.63 4.31 21.82
C MET A 128 31.69 4.93 23.23
N LEU A 129 30.69 4.68 24.08
CA LEU A 129 30.63 5.26 25.43
C LEU A 129 31.74 4.69 26.34
N THR A 130 32.08 3.41 26.17
CA THR A 130 33.07 2.72 27.01
C THR A 130 34.51 3.18 26.72
N THR A 131 34.81 3.64 25.51
CA THR A 131 36.15 4.15 25.16
C THR A 131 36.38 5.54 25.74
N PHE A 132 35.37 6.41 25.75
CA PHE A 132 35.47 7.75 26.32
C PHE A 132 35.57 7.73 27.86
N LEU A 133 34.86 6.82 28.53
CA LEU A 133 34.89 6.74 30.00
C LEU A 133 36.18 6.13 30.56
N ARG A 134 36.99 5.42 29.76
CA ARG A 134 38.27 4.83 30.21
C ARG A 134 39.45 5.81 30.18
N GLY A 135 39.30 6.98 29.57
CA GLY A 135 40.33 8.02 29.49
C GLY A 135 40.29 9.05 30.62
N LEU A 136 39.26 9.03 31.47
CA LEU A 136 39.10 9.97 32.57
C LEU A 136 39.67 9.36 33.86
N SER A 137 40.80 9.89 34.31
CA SER A 137 41.38 9.63 35.63
C SER A 137 40.41 10.05 36.75
N PRO A 138 40.31 9.31 37.87
CA PRO A 138 39.33 9.60 38.91
C PRO A 138 39.85 10.69 39.85
N SER A 139 39.41 11.93 39.65
CA SER A 139 39.50 12.97 40.68
C SER A 139 38.09 13.43 41.06
N TRP A 140 37.60 12.79 42.12
CA TRP A 140 36.75 13.27 43.22
C TRP A 140 35.71 14.40 43.04
N GLU A 141 34.51 14.10 43.59
CA GLU A 141 33.43 14.99 44.10
C GLU A 141 32.81 16.06 43.18
N SER A 142 31.55 15.85 42.78
CA SER A 142 30.39 16.61 43.30
C SER A 142 29.15 16.42 42.43
N ASN A 143 28.03 16.13 43.09
CA ASN A 143 26.69 16.06 42.52
C ASN A 143 26.37 17.32 41.71
N THR A 144 26.35 17.20 40.39
CA THR A 144 25.56 18.08 39.52
C THR A 144 25.05 17.24 38.37
N VAL A 145 23.75 16.97 38.41
CA VAL A 145 22.94 16.58 37.25
C VAL A 145 23.01 17.76 36.27
N LEU A 146 24.13 17.86 35.55
CA LEU A 146 24.33 18.86 34.52
C LEU A 146 23.51 18.37 33.33
N GLN A 147 22.42 19.09 33.13
CA GLN A 147 21.56 19.05 31.96
C GLN A 147 22.42 19.11 30.69
N VAL A 148 22.84 17.96 30.18
CA VAL A 148 23.27 17.88 28.79
C VAL A 148 21.98 17.86 28.00
N GLN A 149 21.56 19.07 27.63
CA GLN A 149 20.59 19.36 26.59
C GLN A 149 20.76 18.30 25.50
N LEU A 150 19.81 17.36 25.36
CA LEU A 150 19.67 16.61 24.12
C LEU A 150 19.24 17.64 23.08
N THR A 151 20.20 18.35 22.51
CA THR A 151 20.04 18.94 21.19
C THR A 151 19.71 17.79 20.28
N SER A 152 18.42 17.72 19.94
CA SER A 152 17.84 16.90 18.90
C SER A 152 18.84 16.71 17.76
N CYS A 153 19.17 15.46 17.47
CA CYS A 153 19.87 15.12 16.24
C CYS A 153 19.12 15.74 15.05
N PRO A 154 19.83 16.18 14.01
CA PRO A 154 19.24 16.91 12.91
C PRO A 154 18.10 16.08 12.32
N CYS A 155 16.92 16.68 12.31
CA CYS A 155 15.85 16.28 11.42
C CYS A 155 16.45 15.98 10.05
N VAL A 156 16.31 14.73 9.61
CA VAL A 156 16.33 14.39 8.18
C VAL A 156 15.48 15.46 7.50
N PRO A 157 15.96 16.13 6.43
CA PRO A 157 15.12 17.09 5.74
C PRO A 157 13.93 16.30 5.19
N HIS A 158 12.78 16.41 5.87
CA HIS A 158 11.49 16.19 5.24
C HIS A 158 11.45 17.20 4.11
N ARG A 159 11.73 16.73 2.88
CA ARG A 159 11.41 17.50 1.69
C ARG A 159 9.91 17.80 1.80
N PRO A 160 9.48 19.07 1.84
CA PRO A 160 8.08 19.37 1.68
C PRO A 160 7.70 18.90 0.27
N LEU A 161 6.76 17.95 0.20
CA LEU A 161 6.14 17.50 -1.06
C LEU A 161 5.36 18.61 -1.80
N LEU A 162 5.42 19.86 -1.32
CA LEU A 162 4.87 21.03 -1.99
C LEU A 162 5.76 21.60 -3.10
N GLY A 163 7.00 21.13 -3.25
CA GLY A 163 7.96 21.63 -4.24
C GLY A 163 8.41 20.61 -5.29
N SER A 164 7.74 19.46 -5.40
CA SER A 164 8.11 18.49 -6.44
C SER A 164 7.70 19.06 -7.80
N VAL A 165 8.68 19.33 -8.66
CA VAL A 165 8.47 19.77 -10.05
C VAL A 165 7.49 18.82 -10.76
N HIS A 166 7.50 17.54 -10.41
CA HIS A 166 6.56 16.55 -10.92
C HIS A 166 5.11 16.84 -10.51
N PHE A 167 4.85 17.24 -9.26
CA PHE A 167 3.52 17.61 -8.77
C PHE A 167 3.05 18.93 -9.42
N LEU A 168 3.96 19.90 -9.55
CA LEU A 168 3.69 21.16 -10.23
C LEU A 168 3.34 20.92 -11.70
N LEU A 169 4.09 20.05 -12.39
CA LEU A 169 3.91 19.72 -13.80
C LEU A 169 2.62 18.91 -14.02
N LEU A 170 2.24 18.04 -13.09
CA LEU A 170 0.95 17.35 -13.12
C LEU A 170 -0.23 18.33 -12.99
N VAL A 171 -0.15 19.31 -12.08
CA VAL A 171 -1.20 20.32 -11.90
C VAL A 171 -1.26 21.26 -13.11
N PHE A 172 -0.13 21.82 -13.55
CA PHE A 172 -0.10 22.77 -14.67
C PHE A 172 -0.33 22.13 -16.05
N LEU A 173 -0.06 20.83 -16.23
CA LEU A 173 -0.32 20.16 -17.51
C LEU A 173 -1.73 19.56 -17.56
N LYS A 174 -2.15 18.80 -16.53
CA LYS A 174 -3.43 18.07 -16.58
C LYS A 174 -4.63 18.97 -16.32
N VAL A 175 -4.53 19.98 -15.44
CA VAL A 175 -5.69 20.82 -15.11
C VAL A 175 -6.15 21.67 -16.30
N PRO A 176 -5.26 22.36 -17.06
CA PRO A 176 -5.69 23.09 -18.26
C PRO A 176 -6.22 22.18 -19.37
N LEU A 177 -5.65 20.97 -19.51
CA LEU A 177 -6.17 19.97 -20.46
C LEU A 177 -7.61 19.56 -20.10
N LEU A 178 -7.89 19.28 -18.82
CA LEU A 178 -9.23 18.91 -18.37
C LEU A 178 -10.23 20.06 -18.49
N LEU A 179 -9.82 21.29 -18.15
CA LEU A 179 -10.64 22.49 -18.32
C LEU A 179 -10.90 22.81 -19.80
N GLY A 180 -9.91 22.62 -20.67
CA GLY A 180 -10.05 22.78 -22.11
C GLY A 180 -11.01 21.76 -22.72
N MET A 181 -10.91 20.49 -22.31
CA MET A 181 -11.83 19.44 -22.73
C MET A 181 -13.26 19.70 -22.23
N LEU A 182 -13.42 20.11 -20.96
CA LEU A 182 -14.73 20.48 -20.41
C LEU A 182 -15.32 21.70 -21.13
N GLY A 183 -14.49 22.70 -21.43
CA GLY A 183 -14.87 23.87 -22.23
C GLY A 183 -15.31 23.50 -23.65
N ALA A 184 -14.58 22.59 -24.32
CA ALA A 184 -14.93 22.09 -25.64
C ALA A 184 -16.25 21.30 -25.62
N VAL A 185 -16.46 20.46 -24.61
CA VAL A 185 -17.73 19.73 -24.42
C VAL A 185 -18.89 20.70 -24.20
N LEU A 186 -18.72 21.72 -23.36
CA LEU A 186 -19.75 22.74 -23.12
C LEU A 186 -19.98 23.65 -24.33
N TRP A 187 -18.95 23.86 -25.17
CA TRP A 187 -19.07 24.62 -26.42
C TRP A 187 -19.84 23.85 -27.48
N VAL A 188 -19.53 22.56 -27.65
CA VAL A 188 -20.24 21.68 -28.59
C VAL A 188 -21.68 21.44 -28.14
N ASN A 189 -21.91 21.42 -26.82
CA ASN A 189 -23.23 21.20 -26.24
C ASN A 189 -23.97 22.51 -25.89
N ARG A 190 -23.50 23.66 -26.41
CA ARG A 190 -24.19 24.94 -26.22
C ARG A 190 -25.42 24.98 -27.13
N PRO A 191 -26.66 24.98 -26.59
CA PRO A 191 -27.83 25.17 -27.43
C PRO A 191 -27.76 26.59 -27.99
N LEU A 192 -27.87 26.75 -29.31
CA LEU A 192 -28.10 28.07 -29.90
C LEU A 192 -29.41 28.61 -29.35
N ARG A 193 -29.32 29.46 -28.33
CA ARG A 193 -30.44 30.29 -27.90
C ARG A 193 -30.54 31.43 -28.89
N ASN A 194 -31.29 31.21 -29.98
CA ASN A 194 -31.72 32.30 -30.84
C ASN A 194 -32.71 33.17 -30.05
N GLU A 195 -32.33 34.43 -29.85
CA GLU A 195 -33.28 35.52 -29.67
C GLU A 195 -34.12 35.67 -30.94
N ASN A 196 -35.41 36.01 -30.74
CA ASN A 196 -36.47 36.24 -31.74
C ASN A 196 -37.35 35.02 -32.02
N ASP A 197 -38.38 34.82 -31.17
CA ASP A 197 -39.74 34.91 -31.69
C ASP A 197 -40.74 35.26 -30.56
N LEU A 198 -41.06 36.55 -30.47
CA LEU A 198 -42.31 37.02 -29.87
C LEU A 198 -43.33 37.04 -31.01
N THR A 199 -44.25 36.07 -31.05
CA THR A 199 -45.69 36.22 -31.36
C THR A 199 -46.33 34.88 -31.74
N ALA A 200 -47.38 34.48 -30.99
CA ALA A 200 -48.63 33.85 -31.47
C ALA A 200 -49.22 32.83 -30.46
N SER A 201 -50.18 33.34 -29.68
CA SER A 201 -51.45 32.78 -29.16
C SER A 201 -51.60 31.37 -28.52
N PRO A 202 -52.46 31.23 -27.48
CA PRO A 202 -52.69 29.99 -26.73
C PRO A 202 -53.91 29.16 -27.18
N CYS A 203 -53.96 27.92 -26.64
CA CYS A 203 -55.07 26.96 -26.46
C CYS A 203 -55.07 25.72 -27.40
N HIS A 204 -54.90 24.52 -26.82
CA HIS A 204 -56.03 23.63 -26.51
C HIS A 204 -55.59 22.30 -25.85
N HIS A 205 -56.34 21.91 -24.82
CA HIS A 205 -56.35 20.59 -24.17
C HIS A 205 -56.73 19.46 -25.14
N LYS A 206 -56.10 18.28 -25.00
CA LYS A 206 -56.78 17.00 -25.25
C LYS A 206 -56.19 15.87 -24.41
N SER A 207 -57.03 15.32 -23.54
CA SER A 207 -56.83 14.06 -22.81
C SER A 207 -56.96 12.85 -23.75
N PRO A 208 -56.37 11.69 -23.44
CA PRO A 208 -56.37 10.51 -24.31
C PRO A 208 -57.69 9.70 -24.21
N PRO A 209 -58.05 8.91 -25.25
CA PRO A 209 -59.17 7.99 -25.17
C PRO A 209 -58.74 6.61 -24.62
N HIS A 210 -59.65 6.07 -23.80
CA HIS A 210 -59.93 4.66 -23.41
C HIS A 210 -58.79 3.64 -23.33
#